data_AF-A0A2T4S4W9-F1
#
_entry.id   AF-A0A2T4S4W9-F1
#
_cell.length_a   1.000
_cell.length_b   1.000
_cell.length_c   1.000
_cell.angle_alpha   90.00
_cell.angle_beta   90.00
_cell.angle_gamma   90.00
#
_symmetry.space_group_name_H-M   'P 1'
#
loop_
_entity.id
_entity.type
_entity.pdbx_description
1 polymer ?
#
loop_
_entity_poly.entity_id
_entity_poly.type
_entity_poly.pdbx_seq_one_letter_code
_entity_poly.pdbx_strand_id
1 'polypeptide(L)'
;NKGVISKIVPEEDMPYLPDGTPIDIMLNPLGVPSRMNIGQVLELHLGMAAKNLGIHVASPVFDGANDDDVWSTIEEAGMARDGKTVLYDGRTGEPFDNRISVGVMYMLKLAHMVDDKLHARSTGPYSLVTQQPLGGKAQFGGQRFGEMEVWA
;
A
#
# COMPACT_ATOMS: atom_id res chain seq x y z
N ASN A 1 4.04 6.75 0.11
CA ASN A 1 4.17 5.53 -0.73
C ASN A 1 2.84 5.30 -1.44
N LYS A 2 2.73 5.52 -2.77
CA LYS A 2 1.44 5.41 -3.49
C LYS A 2 1.28 4.03 -4.13
N GLY A 3 0.07 3.49 -4.12
CA GLY A 3 -0.28 2.21 -4.74
C GLY A 3 -1.70 2.19 -5.29
N VAL A 4 -2.00 1.21 -6.14
CA VAL A 4 -3.35 0.89 -6.62
C VAL A 4 -3.65 -0.53 -6.16
N ILE A 5 -4.88 -0.79 -5.72
CA ILE A 5 -5.30 -2.14 -5.33
C ILE A 5 -5.38 -3.01 -6.59
N SER A 6 -4.56 -4.07 -6.65
CA SER A 6 -4.54 -4.99 -7.80
C SER A 6 -5.48 -6.18 -7.65
N LYS A 7 -5.62 -6.69 -6.42
CA LYS A 7 -6.46 -7.85 -6.12
C LYS A 7 -6.98 -7.72 -4.70
N ILE A 8 -8.27 -8.03 -4.51
CA ILE A 8 -8.87 -8.28 -3.20
C ILE A 8 -8.99 -9.79 -3.10
N VAL A 9 -8.43 -10.36 -2.04
CA VAL A 9 -8.50 -11.80 -1.77
C VAL A 9 -9.37 -12.05 -0.54
N PRO A 10 -10.02 -13.23 -0.45
CA PRO A 10 -10.74 -13.64 0.75
C PRO A 10 -9.82 -13.74 1.98
N GLU A 11 -10.39 -13.69 3.17
CA GLU A 11 -9.65 -13.74 4.45
C GLU A 11 -8.94 -15.08 4.64
N GLU A 12 -9.58 -16.18 4.22
CA GLU A 12 -9.03 -17.54 4.27
C GLU A 12 -7.78 -17.74 3.39
N ASP A 13 -7.61 -16.90 2.38
CA ASP A 13 -6.48 -16.94 1.45
C ASP A 13 -5.29 -16.08 1.96
N MET A 14 -5.51 -15.25 2.98
CA MET A 14 -4.49 -14.34 3.49
C MET A 14 -3.50 -15.07 4.38
N PRO A 15 -2.20 -14.71 4.32
CA PRO A 15 -1.24 -15.18 5.30
C PRO A 15 -1.67 -14.80 6.71
N TYR A 16 -1.47 -15.71 7.65
CA TYR A 16 -1.86 -15.52 9.04
C TYR A 16 -0.68 -15.67 10.00
N LEU A 17 -0.79 -14.95 11.11
CA LEU A 17 0.14 -14.95 12.23
C LEU A 17 -0.02 -16.23 13.06
N PRO A 18 0.96 -16.60 13.92
CA PRO A 18 0.88 -17.81 14.74
C PRO A 18 -0.31 -17.86 15.72
N ASP A 19 -0.92 -16.70 16.01
CA ASP A 19 -2.14 -16.56 16.82
C ASP A 19 -3.43 -16.81 16.01
N GLY A 20 -3.31 -17.07 14.69
CA GLY A 20 -4.41 -17.27 13.76
C GLY A 20 -4.92 -15.99 13.09
N THR A 21 -4.38 -14.82 13.44
CA THR A 21 -4.86 -13.54 12.89
C THR A 21 -4.36 -13.35 11.46
N PRO A 22 -5.24 -13.19 10.45
CA PRO A 22 -4.83 -12.89 9.09
C PRO A 22 -4.33 -11.44 8.97
N ILE A 23 -3.42 -11.20 8.03
CA ILE A 23 -2.94 -9.84 7.73
C ILE A 23 -3.91 -9.10 6.80
N ASP A 24 -3.90 -7.77 6.83
CA ASP A 24 -4.82 -6.95 6.01
C ASP A 24 -4.25 -6.56 4.64
N ILE A 25 -2.98 -6.15 4.59
CA ILE A 25 -2.35 -5.56 3.39
C ILE A 25 -0.94 -6.12 3.21
N MET A 26 -0.63 -6.57 1.99
CA MET A 26 0.71 -6.97 1.59
C MET A 26 1.39 -5.86 0.77
N LEU A 27 2.58 -5.46 1.19
CA LEU A 27 3.41 -4.49 0.48
C LEU A 27 4.58 -5.17 -0.23
N ASN A 28 4.90 -4.70 -1.43
CA ASN A 28 6.06 -5.19 -2.18
C ASN A 28 7.38 -4.68 -1.54
N PRO A 29 8.28 -5.58 -1.10
CA PRO A 29 9.52 -5.19 -0.43
C PRO A 29 10.47 -4.39 -1.33
N LEU A 30 10.39 -4.54 -2.66
CA LEU A 30 11.27 -3.82 -3.61
C LEU A 30 11.09 -2.30 -3.57
N GLY A 31 9.95 -1.82 -3.08
CA GLY A 31 9.64 -0.39 -2.99
C GLY A 31 10.38 0.35 -1.88
N VAL A 32 10.95 -0.37 -0.91
CA VAL A 32 11.67 0.20 0.25
C VAL A 32 13.12 0.57 -0.11
N PRO A 33 14.00 -0.36 -0.57
CA PRO A 33 15.40 -0.05 -0.83
C PRO A 33 15.57 0.91 -2.01
N SER A 34 14.72 0.81 -3.03
CA SER A 34 14.78 1.68 -4.21
C SER A 34 14.47 3.15 -3.91
N ARG A 35 13.75 3.44 -2.83
CA ARG A 35 13.31 4.79 -2.45
C ARG A 35 13.92 5.29 -1.15
N MET A 36 14.74 4.47 -0.48
CA MET A 36 15.35 4.77 0.82
C MET A 36 14.34 5.21 1.88
N ASN A 37 13.11 4.66 1.85
CA ASN A 37 12.08 4.99 2.84
C ASN A 37 12.16 4.06 4.06
N ILE A 38 13.24 4.18 4.83
CA ILE A 38 13.49 3.34 6.02
C ILE A 38 12.45 3.63 7.12
N GLY A 39 11.99 4.89 7.23
CA GLY A 39 10.96 5.30 8.19
C GLY A 39 9.68 4.46 8.11
N GLN A 40 9.33 3.95 6.93
CA GLN A 40 8.18 3.04 6.76
C GLN A 40 8.34 1.73 7.53
N VAL A 41 9.57 1.19 7.59
CA VAL A 41 9.84 -0.06 8.31
C VAL A 41 9.92 0.21 9.83
N LEU A 42 10.50 1.35 10.22
CA LEU A 42 10.53 1.78 11.62
C LEU A 42 9.11 2.02 12.17
N GLU A 43 8.26 2.71 11.41
CA GLU A 43 6.83 2.90 11.73
C GLU A 43 6.12 1.56 11.87
N LEU A 44 6.36 0.62 10.95
CA LEU A 44 5.76 -0.71 10.97
C LEU A 44 6.06 -1.46 12.27
N HIS A 45 7.33 -1.45 12.71
CA HIS A 45 7.73 -2.12 13.94
C HIS A 45 7.21 -1.40 15.19
N LEU A 46 7.39 -0.08 15.26
CA LEU A 46 6.95 0.72 16.40
C LEU A 46 5.43 0.70 16.56
N GLY A 47 4.69 0.72 15.45
CA GLY A 47 3.24 0.61 15.44
C GLY A 47 2.75 -0.75 15.95
N MET A 48 3.47 -1.83 15.65
CA MET A 48 3.17 -3.16 16.18
C MET A 48 3.45 -3.25 17.67
N ALA A 49 4.60 -2.73 18.12
CA ALA A 49 4.95 -2.69 19.54
C ALA A 49 3.93 -1.85 20.33
N ALA A 50 3.54 -0.69 19.81
CA ALA A 50 2.50 0.17 20.39
C ALA A 50 1.15 -0.54 20.50
N LYS A 51 0.74 -1.30 19.48
CA LYS A 51 -0.49 -2.11 19.51
C LYS A 51 -0.43 -3.19 20.60
N ASN A 52 0.70 -3.88 20.74
CA ASN A 52 0.86 -4.94 21.75
C ASN A 52 0.88 -4.39 23.18
N LEU A 53 1.51 -3.23 23.38
CA LEU A 53 1.57 -2.55 24.68
C LEU A 53 0.28 -1.78 25.02
N GLY A 54 -0.60 -1.56 24.02
CA GLY A 54 -1.83 -0.78 24.19
C GLY A 54 -1.58 0.71 24.43
N ILE A 55 -0.50 1.25 23.86
CA ILE A 55 -0.09 2.66 24.03
C ILE A 55 -0.14 3.42 22.71
N HIS A 56 -0.15 4.75 22.81
CA HIS A 56 0.08 5.63 21.67
C HIS A 56 1.49 6.21 21.76
N VAL A 57 2.24 6.15 20.66
CA VAL A 57 3.60 6.67 20.57
C VAL A 57 3.59 8.01 19.83
N ALA A 58 4.25 9.01 20.40
CA ALA A 58 4.48 10.30 19.77
C ALA A 58 5.98 10.45 19.48
N SER A 59 6.36 10.52 18.20
CA SER A 59 7.73 10.76 17.75
C SER A 59 7.79 12.10 17.02
N PRO A 60 8.46 13.14 17.57
CA PRO A 60 8.70 14.40 16.88
C PRO A 60 9.46 14.23 15.56
N VAL A 61 9.35 15.22 14.67
CA VAL A 61 9.91 15.16 13.30
C VAL A 61 11.45 15.15 13.28
N PHE A 62 12.10 15.85 14.21
CA PHE A 62 13.56 16.06 14.20
C PHE A 62 14.29 15.47 15.43
N ASP A 63 13.55 15.09 16.47
CA ASP A 63 14.07 14.48 17.71
C ASP A 63 13.12 13.34 18.09
N GLY A 64 13.05 12.37 17.19
CA GLY A 64 12.13 11.24 17.26
C GLY A 64 12.72 10.05 17.99
N ALA A 65 12.00 8.93 17.97
CA ALA A 65 12.51 7.67 18.50
C ALA A 65 13.83 7.29 17.79
N ASN A 66 14.89 7.08 18.58
CA ASN A 66 16.15 6.56 18.06
C ASN A 66 16.06 5.05 17.80
N ASP A 67 17.06 4.50 17.13
CA ASP A 67 17.11 3.05 16.85
C ASP A 67 17.03 2.24 18.15
N ASP A 68 17.79 2.64 19.19
CA ASP A 68 17.76 1.98 20.50
C ASP A 68 16.38 2.06 21.19
N ASP A 69 15.66 3.18 21.02
CA ASP A 69 14.31 3.35 21.58
C ASP A 69 13.32 2.40 20.88
N VAL A 70 13.44 2.25 19.55
CA VAL A 70 12.60 1.34 18.78
C VAL A 70 12.87 -0.12 19.18
N TRP A 71 14.12 -0.54 19.23
CA TRP A 71 14.46 -1.93 19.57
C TRP A 71 14.13 -2.29 21.03
N SER A 72 14.33 -1.36 21.97
CA SER A 72 13.92 -1.57 23.37
C SER A 72 12.40 -1.67 23.51
N THR A 73 11.63 -0.85 22.80
CA THR A 73 10.15 -0.93 22.80
C THR A 73 9.66 -2.24 22.19
N ILE A 74 10.31 -2.74 21.13
CA ILE A 74 10.00 -4.04 20.51
C ILE A 74 10.25 -5.19 21.51
N GLU A 75 11.37 -5.15 22.24
CA GLU A 75 11.68 -6.15 23.27
C GLU A 75 10.69 -6.08 24.44
N GLU A 76 10.33 -4.87 24.90
CA GLU A 76 9.31 -4.64 25.94
C GLU A 76 7.93 -5.19 25.52
N ALA A 77 7.58 -5.05 24.24
CA ALA A 77 6.36 -5.59 23.65
C ALA A 77 6.37 -7.12 23.44
N GLY A 78 7.44 -7.81 23.85
CA GLY A 78 7.59 -9.26 23.71
C GLY A 78 7.80 -9.73 22.26
N MET A 79 8.19 -8.82 21.37
CA MET A 79 8.47 -9.13 19.97
C MET A 79 9.92 -9.59 19.80
N ALA A 80 10.20 -10.31 18.72
CA ALA A 80 11.56 -10.70 18.40
C ALA A 80 12.43 -9.49 18.04
N ARG A 81 13.70 -9.49 18.47
CA ARG A 81 14.65 -8.40 18.23
C ARG A 81 14.92 -8.11 16.75
N ASP A 82 14.61 -9.03 15.84
CA ASP A 82 14.71 -8.79 14.40
C ASP A 82 13.44 -8.19 13.78
N GLY A 83 12.39 -7.94 14.58
CA GLY A 83 11.13 -7.34 14.15
C GLY A 83 10.33 -8.22 13.18
N LYS A 84 10.66 -9.52 13.10
CA LYS A 84 10.05 -10.48 12.18
C LYS A 84 9.26 -11.54 12.92
N THR A 85 8.34 -12.18 12.21
CA THR A 85 7.56 -13.30 12.70
C THR A 85 7.48 -14.40 11.64
N VAL A 86 7.03 -15.58 12.04
CA VAL A 86 6.66 -16.64 11.11
C VAL A 86 5.26 -16.34 10.61
N LEU A 87 5.07 -16.38 9.29
CA LEU A 87 3.75 -16.34 8.67
C LEU A 87 3.48 -17.69 8.05
N TYR A 88 2.21 -18.08 8.06
CA TYR A 88 1.71 -19.29 7.42
C TYR A 88 0.90 -18.90 6.19
N ASP A 89 1.02 -19.68 5.12
CA ASP A 89 0.19 -19.53 3.93
C ASP A 89 -1.25 -19.95 4.26
N GLY A 90 -2.23 -19.06 4.04
CA GLY A 90 -3.65 -19.34 4.26
C GLY A 90 -4.18 -20.49 3.41
N ARG A 91 -3.56 -20.77 2.26
CA ARG A 91 -4.02 -21.81 1.32
C ARG A 91 -3.48 -23.19 1.63
N THR A 92 -2.21 -23.28 2.00
CA THR A 92 -1.53 -24.57 2.22
C THR A 92 -1.38 -24.89 3.70
N GLY A 93 -1.38 -23.87 4.56
CA GLY A 93 -1.06 -23.98 5.98
C GLY A 93 0.43 -24.11 6.28
N GLU A 94 1.30 -24.10 5.26
CA GLU A 94 2.75 -24.23 5.45
C GLU A 94 3.39 -22.88 5.82
N PRO A 95 4.40 -22.85 6.70
CA PRO A 95 5.15 -21.63 6.99
C PRO A 95 6.02 -21.23 5.79
N PHE A 96 6.18 -19.92 5.57
CA PHE A 96 7.13 -19.43 4.57
C PHE A 96 8.58 -19.74 4.97
N ASP A 97 9.45 -19.96 3.98
CA ASP A 97 10.87 -20.30 4.18
C ASP A 97 11.62 -19.28 5.04
N ASN A 98 11.31 -17.99 4.87
CA ASN A 98 11.96 -16.89 5.58
C ASN A 98 10.97 -16.19 6.50
N ARG A 99 11.45 -15.77 7.66
CA ARG A 99 10.67 -14.92 8.59
C ARG A 99 10.35 -13.58 7.94
N ILE A 100 9.11 -13.14 8.11
CA ILE A 100 8.54 -11.96 7.44
C ILE A 100 8.36 -10.84 8.47
N SER A 101 8.65 -9.61 8.05
CA SER A 101 8.36 -8.43 8.87
C SER A 101 6.88 -8.09 8.76
N VAL A 102 6.18 -8.14 9.88
CA VAL A 102 4.76 -7.82 9.99
C VAL A 102 4.60 -6.77 11.09
N GLY A 103 3.74 -5.79 10.85
CA GLY A 103 3.45 -4.77 11.84
C GLY A 103 2.33 -3.85 11.39
N VAL A 104 2.20 -2.71 12.06
CA VAL A 104 1.07 -1.79 11.88
C VAL A 104 1.56 -0.52 11.21
N MET A 105 0.88 -0.11 10.14
CA MET A 105 1.23 1.08 9.37
C MET A 105 -0.01 1.94 9.15
N TYR A 106 0.16 3.25 9.17
CA TYR A 106 -0.95 4.17 8.91
C TYR A 106 -1.21 4.33 7.41
N MET A 107 -2.36 3.84 6.95
CA MET A 107 -2.76 3.90 5.54
C MET A 107 -3.75 5.04 5.27
N LEU A 108 -3.51 5.79 4.18
CA LEU A 108 -4.37 6.87 3.71
C LEU A 108 -5.07 6.48 2.41
N LYS A 109 -6.39 6.67 2.36
CA LYS A 109 -7.17 6.56 1.11
C LYS A 109 -7.16 7.89 0.37
N LEU A 110 -6.60 7.91 -0.82
CA LEU A 110 -6.62 9.08 -1.71
C LEU A 110 -7.90 9.11 -2.55
N ALA A 111 -8.35 10.29 -2.94
CA ALA A 111 -9.60 10.50 -3.69
C ALA A 111 -9.57 10.03 -5.15
N HIS A 112 -8.47 9.45 -5.63
CA HIS A 112 -8.28 9.08 -7.04
C HIS A 112 -8.93 7.73 -7.39
N MET A 113 -10.27 7.69 -7.42
CA MET A 113 -11.05 6.48 -7.66
C MET A 113 -11.12 6.11 -9.15
N VAL A 114 -11.35 4.82 -9.44
CA VAL A 114 -11.53 4.31 -10.81
C VAL A 114 -12.83 4.80 -11.43
N ASP A 115 -13.90 4.91 -10.63
CA ASP A 115 -15.23 5.35 -11.09
C ASP A 115 -15.19 6.75 -11.72
N ASP A 116 -14.36 7.63 -11.16
CA ASP A 116 -14.17 8.98 -11.68
C ASP A 116 -13.34 8.98 -12.97
N LYS A 117 -12.51 7.96 -13.20
CA LYS A 117 -11.59 7.86 -14.34
C LYS A 117 -12.13 7.04 -15.51
N LEU A 118 -13.06 6.12 -15.27
CA LEU A 118 -13.64 5.28 -16.31
C LEU A 118 -14.37 6.16 -17.34
N HIS A 119 -13.99 6.05 -18.60
CA HIS A 119 -14.57 6.79 -19.72
C HIS A 119 -14.42 5.99 -21.01
N ALA A 120 -15.52 5.85 -21.75
CA ALA A 120 -15.54 5.21 -23.06
C ALA A 120 -16.49 5.98 -23.98
N ARG A 121 -16.16 6.02 -25.27
CA ARG A 121 -16.95 6.71 -26.30
C ARG A 121 -16.98 5.88 -27.57
N SER A 122 -18.17 5.64 -28.10
CA SER A 122 -18.40 5.09 -29.44
C SER A 122 -18.72 6.22 -30.43
N THR A 123 -19.87 6.86 -30.28
CA THR A 123 -20.31 8.05 -31.04
C THR A 123 -20.70 9.17 -30.08
N GLY A 124 -20.63 10.43 -30.49
CA GLY A 124 -20.91 11.54 -29.59
C GLY A 124 -20.87 12.90 -30.29
N PRO A 125 -20.93 14.01 -29.53
CA PRO A 125 -20.94 15.35 -30.09
C PRO A 125 -19.60 15.71 -30.75
N TYR A 126 -19.68 16.58 -31.75
CA TYR A 126 -18.55 17.09 -32.54
C TYR A 126 -18.52 18.61 -32.48
N SER A 127 -17.32 19.17 -32.62
CA SER A 127 -17.10 20.60 -32.79
C SER A 127 -17.69 21.07 -34.11
N LEU A 128 -18.42 22.19 -34.11
CA LEU A 128 -19.02 22.77 -35.32
C LEU A 128 -17.97 23.24 -36.33
N VAL A 129 -16.79 23.65 -35.86
CA VAL A 129 -15.74 24.22 -36.70
C VAL A 129 -14.92 23.14 -37.39
N THR A 130 -14.41 22.18 -36.61
CA THR A 130 -13.46 21.18 -37.11
C THR A 130 -14.10 19.84 -37.43
N GLN A 131 -15.37 19.64 -37.05
CA GLN A 131 -16.05 18.33 -37.10
C GLN A 131 -15.24 17.23 -36.40
N GLN A 132 -14.46 17.60 -35.37
CA GLN A 132 -13.72 16.67 -34.51
C GLN A 132 -14.50 16.41 -33.21
N PRO A 133 -14.32 15.24 -32.58
CA PRO A 133 -14.84 14.96 -31.25
C PRO A 133 -14.56 16.07 -30.24
N LEU A 134 -15.53 16.40 -29.39
CA LEU A 134 -15.30 17.30 -28.25
C LEU A 134 -14.32 16.69 -27.23
N GLY A 135 -13.77 17.53 -26.36
CA GLY A 135 -12.85 17.12 -25.31
C GLY A 135 -13.53 16.88 -23.96
N GLY A 136 -12.99 15.96 -23.16
CA GLY A 136 -13.37 15.75 -21.78
C GLY A 136 -14.53 14.78 -21.55
N LYS A 137 -14.46 14.05 -20.43
CA LYS A 137 -15.47 13.05 -20.01
C LYS A 137 -16.86 13.67 -19.84
N ALA A 138 -16.94 14.87 -19.26
CA ALA A 138 -18.21 15.56 -19.01
C ALA A 138 -19.01 15.89 -20.27
N GLN A 139 -18.35 16.00 -21.44
CA GLN A 139 -18.98 16.30 -22.73
C GLN A 139 -19.15 15.06 -23.60
N PHE A 140 -18.95 13.86 -23.04
CA PHE A 140 -18.85 12.61 -23.81
C PHE A 140 -17.82 12.72 -24.95
N GLY A 141 -16.70 13.38 -24.64
CA GLY A 141 -15.63 13.71 -25.58
C GLY A 141 -14.73 12.53 -25.93
N GLY A 142 -14.02 12.62 -27.05
CA GLY A 142 -13.09 11.59 -27.52
C GLY A 142 -11.74 11.62 -26.79
N GLN A 143 -10.98 10.55 -26.93
CA GLN A 143 -9.56 10.57 -26.59
C GLN A 143 -8.77 11.19 -27.75
N ARG A 144 -7.75 11.97 -27.40
CA ARG A 144 -6.90 12.59 -28.41
C ARG A 144 -5.88 11.57 -28.90
N PHE A 145 -5.84 11.35 -30.21
CA PHE A 145 -4.73 10.71 -30.88
C PHE A 145 -3.79 11.82 -31.35
N GLY A 146 -2.65 11.96 -30.69
CA GLY A 146 -1.70 13.05 -30.90
C GLY A 146 -0.59 12.69 -31.89
N GLU A 147 0.37 13.59 -32.02
CA GLU A 147 1.49 13.45 -32.96
C GLU A 147 2.42 12.28 -32.58
N MET A 148 2.67 12.10 -31.28
CA MET A 148 3.50 10.98 -30.81
C MET A 148 2.85 9.63 -31.08
N GLU A 149 1.52 9.52 -30.98
CA GLU A 149 0.81 8.28 -31.30
C GLU A 149 0.81 7.98 -32.81
N VAL A 150 0.97 8.99 -33.68
CA VAL A 150 1.12 8.79 -35.13
C VAL A 150 2.52 8.29 -35.50
N TRP A 151 3.54 8.67 -34.73
CA TRP A 151 4.92 8.27 -34.99
C TRP A 151 5.30 6.89 -34.44
N ALA A 152 4.55 6.39 -33.46
CA ALA A 152 4.74 5.08 -32.84
C ALA A 152 4.26 3.94 -33.77
#